data_AF-A0A9D8V457-F1
#
_entry.id   AF-A0A9D8V457-F1
#
_cell.length_a   1.000
_cell.length_b   1.000
_cell.length_c   1.000
_cell.angle_alpha   90.00
_cell.angle_beta   90.00
_cell.angle_gamma   90.00
#
_symmetry.space_group_name_H-M   'P 1'
#
loop_
_entity.id
_entity.type
_entity.pdbx_description
1 polymer ?
#
loop_
_entity_poly.entity_id
_entity_poly.type
_entity_poly.pdbx_seq_one_letter_code
_entity_poly.pdbx_strand_id
1 'polypeptide(L)'
;MELRKFNIREADWAADGKQLSHIRRLVFIVEQEVPQEEEWDGRDDESWHWIATDSSDVPIGTARLLPDGQIGRMAVLSEHRKHGVGAALLEQAVEKARHLGFEQVYLNAQTHALGFYERSGFVLEGEEFMEAGIPHVRMTQTLSPPVDNVQRKALATPEVDMSVKPFDTAEVRWADESRTITRIRRQVFQTELKAAGYVAEEQEDRTAIHWIATNADEHVVGVVRMSPKGEIAHFAVIDDYRQQGVGTTLLELALQRARRFGLTQVEMTTHRDASILLANGFEADGADKYVRTIDPENMEVEKRENAGEEFAGDVTYKLGQDKPLILLRRESDFQNIILEMARQAKQSIQIYSPNLSHDLFDKPELMQICSRLARRNRYTRVEILIFDPHRIIKNGHALLNISRKLPSSIGIKIVDPDMRQLNHEFMIVDGHGVIYRQDYESWEGTGCFFDITEGNRLGRQFTAAWESGLLDPNLRQLRI
;
A
#
# COMPACT_ATOMS: atom_id res chain seq x y z
N MET A 1 -1.22 -21.99 -14.67
CA MET A 1 -0.25 -21.47 -13.70
C MET A 1 -0.17 -22.51 -12.59
N GLU A 2 0.96 -23.21 -12.46
CA GLU A 2 1.15 -24.12 -11.31
C GLU A 2 1.19 -23.26 -10.03
N LEU A 3 0.38 -23.63 -9.04
CA LEU A 3 0.35 -22.98 -7.73
C LEU A 3 1.76 -23.08 -7.11
N ARG A 4 2.35 -21.94 -6.70
CA ARG A 4 3.60 -21.95 -5.93
C ARG A 4 3.36 -22.79 -4.66
N LYS A 5 4.16 -23.84 -4.43
CA LYS A 5 4.03 -24.79 -3.30
C LYS A 5 4.66 -24.27 -1.99
N PHE A 6 4.90 -22.97 -1.90
CA PHE A 6 5.62 -22.32 -0.80
C PHE A 6 5.15 -20.87 -0.64
N ASN A 7 5.27 -20.35 0.58
CA ASN A 7 4.96 -18.98 0.95
C ASN A 7 6.26 -18.21 1.26
N ILE A 8 6.24 -16.89 1.11
CA ILE A 8 7.32 -16.00 1.53
C ILE A 8 6.71 -14.84 2.31
N ARG A 9 7.34 -14.47 3.42
CA ARG A 9 7.03 -13.26 4.18
C ARG A 9 8.31 -12.57 4.63
N GLU A 10 8.21 -11.26 4.87
CA GLU A 10 9.23 -10.53 5.63
C GLU A 10 9.28 -11.09 7.06
N ALA A 11 10.47 -11.20 7.61
CA ALA A 11 10.75 -11.82 8.89
C ALA A 11 11.43 -10.80 9.81
N ASP A 12 11.03 -10.82 11.08
CA ASP A 12 11.63 -9.97 12.12
C ASP A 12 12.72 -10.78 12.83
N TRP A 13 13.94 -10.24 12.93
CA TRP A 13 15.05 -11.01 13.51
C TRP A 13 14.82 -11.37 14.98
N ALA A 14 14.17 -10.51 15.77
CA ALA A 14 13.88 -10.78 17.17
C ALA A 14 12.85 -11.92 17.35
N ALA A 15 11.86 -12.00 16.45
CA ALA A 15 10.83 -13.05 16.49
C ALA A 15 11.24 -14.35 15.77
N ASP A 16 11.83 -14.22 14.58
CA ASP A 16 12.07 -15.31 13.63
C ASP A 16 13.53 -15.77 13.57
N GLY A 17 14.45 -15.07 14.25
CA GLY A 17 15.90 -15.29 14.17
C GLY A 17 16.32 -16.74 14.42
N LYS A 18 15.60 -17.48 15.28
CA LYS A 18 15.85 -18.92 15.50
C LYS A 18 15.60 -19.78 14.26
N GLN A 19 14.53 -19.50 13.52
CA GLN A 19 14.17 -20.24 12.31
C GLN A 19 15.10 -19.87 11.14
N LEU A 20 15.38 -18.57 10.98
CA LEU A 20 16.35 -18.07 9.99
C LEU A 20 17.73 -18.68 10.23
N SER A 21 18.17 -18.68 11.50
CA SER A 21 19.45 -19.26 11.91
C SER A 21 19.51 -20.77 11.68
N HIS A 22 18.40 -21.48 11.87
CA HIS A 22 18.34 -22.91 11.64
C HIS A 22 18.57 -23.27 10.18
N ILE A 23 17.92 -22.56 9.25
CA ILE A 23 18.11 -22.77 7.79
C ILE A 23 19.56 -22.43 7.41
N ARG A 24 20.08 -21.28 7.87
CA ARG A 24 21.46 -20.84 7.60
C ARG A 24 22.48 -21.85 8.10
N ARG A 25 22.28 -22.40 9.30
CA ARG A 25 23.14 -23.46 9.83
C ARG A 25 23.13 -24.71 8.96
N LEU A 26 21.96 -25.19 8.51
CA LEU A 26 21.88 -26.38 7.68
C LEU A 26 22.55 -26.19 6.32
N VAL A 27 22.40 -25.02 5.71
CA VAL A 27 22.93 -24.75 4.37
C VAL A 27 24.40 -24.30 4.39
N PHE A 28 24.75 -23.31 5.20
CA PHE A 28 26.11 -22.75 5.19
C PHE A 28 27.07 -23.56 6.03
N ILE A 29 26.71 -23.89 7.29
CA ILE A 29 27.64 -24.57 8.21
C ILE A 29 27.70 -26.07 7.93
N VAL A 30 26.55 -26.74 7.80
CA VAL A 30 26.51 -28.20 7.66
C VAL A 30 26.79 -28.65 6.24
N GLU A 31 26.15 -28.03 5.24
CA GLU A 31 26.28 -28.47 3.85
C GLU A 31 27.48 -27.84 3.13
N GLN A 32 27.72 -26.54 3.31
CA GLN A 32 28.83 -25.82 2.64
C GLN A 32 30.09 -25.71 3.49
N GLU A 33 30.08 -26.25 4.72
CA GLU A 33 31.22 -26.27 5.64
C GLU A 33 31.80 -24.87 5.98
N VAL A 34 30.97 -23.83 5.91
CA VAL A 34 31.34 -22.47 6.34
C VAL A 34 31.61 -22.45 7.84
N PRO A 35 32.75 -21.90 8.32
CA PRO A 35 33.04 -21.79 9.75
C PRO A 35 31.92 -21.04 10.48
N GLN A 36 31.51 -21.57 11.63
CA GLN A 36 30.36 -21.03 12.37
C GLN A 36 30.57 -19.56 12.77
N GLU A 37 31.79 -19.19 13.14
CA GLU A 37 32.19 -17.82 13.47
C GLU A 37 32.12 -16.84 12.29
N GLU A 38 32.25 -17.32 11.04
CA GLU A 38 32.13 -16.47 9.84
C GLU A 38 30.67 -16.29 9.39
N GLU A 39 29.79 -17.23 9.76
CA GLU A 39 28.36 -17.14 9.44
C GLU A 39 27.65 -16.01 10.20
N TRP A 40 28.01 -15.78 11.46
CA TRP A 40 27.38 -14.80 12.35
C TRP A 40 28.17 -13.49 12.39
N ASP A 41 27.84 -12.57 11.50
CA ASP A 41 28.55 -11.29 11.32
C ASP A 41 28.06 -10.16 12.26
N GLY A 42 27.03 -10.41 13.06
CA GLY A 42 26.47 -9.44 14.00
C GLY A 42 25.62 -8.33 13.35
N ARG A 43 25.31 -8.44 12.05
CA ARG A 43 24.53 -7.43 11.31
C ARG A 43 23.07 -7.82 11.14
N ASP A 44 22.64 -8.92 11.76
CA ASP A 44 21.29 -9.42 11.59
C ASP A 44 20.21 -8.51 12.20
N ASP A 45 20.51 -7.80 13.29
CA ASP A 45 19.57 -6.88 13.94
C ASP A 45 19.24 -5.62 13.10
N GLU A 46 20.16 -5.19 12.23
CA GLU A 46 19.99 -4.01 11.36
C GLU A 46 19.47 -4.36 9.96
N SER A 47 19.23 -5.65 9.69
CA SER A 47 18.89 -6.15 8.37
C SER A 47 17.39 -6.39 8.19
N TRP A 48 16.93 -6.32 6.94
CA TRP A 48 15.65 -6.89 6.54
C TRP A 48 15.82 -8.37 6.21
N HIS A 49 14.89 -9.21 6.66
CA HIS A 49 14.95 -10.66 6.45
C HIS A 49 13.69 -11.17 5.76
N TRP A 50 13.83 -12.30 5.08
CA TRP A 50 12.70 -13.07 4.59
C TRP A 50 12.83 -14.52 5.00
N ILE A 51 11.68 -15.15 5.18
CA ILE A 51 11.56 -16.58 5.39
C ILE A 51 10.60 -17.17 4.36
N ALA A 52 10.99 -18.29 3.77
CA ALA A 52 10.15 -19.10 2.92
C ALA A 52 9.66 -20.32 3.70
N THR A 53 8.37 -20.62 3.64
CA THR A 53 7.76 -21.81 4.24
C THR A 53 7.09 -22.69 3.20
N ASP A 54 7.05 -24.01 3.42
CA ASP A 54 6.31 -24.93 2.55
C ASP A 54 4.79 -24.85 2.80
N SER A 55 4.00 -25.69 2.12
CA SER A 55 2.54 -25.73 2.33
C SER A 55 2.09 -26.16 3.73
N SER A 56 3.00 -26.72 4.53
CA SER A 56 2.79 -27.14 5.92
C SER A 56 3.35 -26.12 6.92
N ASP A 57 3.77 -24.95 6.44
CA ASP A 57 4.39 -23.86 7.18
C ASP A 57 5.77 -24.19 7.80
N VAL A 58 6.47 -25.19 7.23
CA VAL A 58 7.84 -25.52 7.65
C VAL A 58 8.82 -24.54 6.98
N PRO A 59 9.76 -23.92 7.72
CA PRO A 59 10.80 -23.07 7.14
C PRO A 59 11.74 -23.83 6.20
N ILE A 60 11.84 -23.37 4.95
CA ILE A 60 12.59 -24.01 3.87
C ILE A 60 13.61 -23.10 3.18
N GLY A 61 13.57 -21.79 3.44
CA GLY A 61 14.54 -20.86 2.89
C GLY A 61 14.55 -19.49 3.57
N THR A 62 15.63 -18.73 3.35
CA THR A 62 15.79 -17.37 3.90
C THR A 62 16.64 -16.49 2.98
N ALA A 63 16.49 -15.18 3.16
CA ALA A 63 17.28 -14.13 2.54
C ALA A 63 17.46 -12.97 3.51
N ARG A 64 18.52 -12.19 3.33
CA ARG A 64 18.81 -10.97 4.09
C ARG A 64 19.18 -9.83 3.16
N LEU A 65 18.71 -8.63 3.46
CA LEU A 65 19.11 -7.37 2.84
C LEU A 65 19.71 -6.46 3.92
N LEU A 66 20.93 -5.99 3.70
CA LEU A 66 21.62 -5.07 4.60
C LEU A 66 21.32 -3.59 4.25
N PRO A 67 21.49 -2.65 5.20
CA PRO A 67 21.32 -1.21 4.97
C PRO A 67 22.21 -0.60 3.89
N ASP A 68 23.28 -1.28 3.49
CA ASP A 68 24.18 -0.87 2.40
C ASP A 68 23.76 -1.43 1.03
N GLY A 69 22.65 -2.17 0.95
CA GLY A 69 22.14 -2.75 -0.29
C GLY A 69 22.71 -4.14 -0.60
N GLN A 70 23.48 -4.75 0.31
CA GLN A 70 23.97 -6.11 0.14
C GLN A 70 22.85 -7.13 0.37
N ILE A 71 22.56 -7.92 -0.66
CA ILE A 71 21.71 -9.11 -0.53
C ILE A 71 22.61 -10.31 -0.21
N GLY A 72 22.28 -11.00 0.87
CA GLY A 72 23.10 -12.08 1.40
C GLY A 72 22.29 -13.10 2.15
N ARG A 73 23.00 -14.10 2.72
CA ARG A 73 22.42 -15.21 3.48
C ARG A 73 21.24 -15.89 2.77
N MET A 74 21.33 -15.94 1.45
CA MET A 74 20.39 -16.64 0.56
C MET A 74 20.56 -18.14 0.75
N ALA A 75 19.72 -18.75 1.57
CA ALA A 75 19.78 -20.17 1.89
C ALA A 75 18.45 -20.84 1.58
N VAL A 76 18.48 -21.95 0.85
CA VAL A 76 17.31 -22.80 0.60
C VAL A 76 17.72 -24.24 0.85
N LEU A 77 16.92 -24.99 1.62
CA LEU A 77 17.16 -26.41 1.87
C LEU A 77 17.22 -27.19 0.55
N SER A 78 18.14 -28.15 0.45
CA SER A 78 18.49 -28.84 -0.81
C SER A 78 17.27 -29.42 -1.54
N GLU A 79 16.35 -30.01 -0.79
CA GLU A 79 15.10 -30.63 -1.23
C GLU A 79 14.07 -29.64 -1.81
N HIS A 80 14.19 -28.35 -1.49
CA HIS A 80 13.31 -27.29 -2.01
C HIS A 80 13.98 -26.40 -3.08
N ARG A 81 15.24 -26.67 -3.45
CA ARG A 81 15.92 -25.97 -4.56
C ARG A 81 15.31 -26.33 -5.91
N LYS A 82 15.52 -25.48 -6.92
CA LYS A 82 14.96 -25.61 -8.29
C LYS A 82 13.43 -25.56 -8.38
N HIS A 83 12.73 -25.25 -7.29
CA HIS A 83 11.28 -25.03 -7.25
C HIS A 83 10.88 -23.55 -7.26
N GLY A 84 11.82 -22.63 -7.51
CA GLY A 84 11.57 -21.19 -7.55
C GLY A 84 11.65 -20.47 -6.19
N VAL A 85 11.90 -21.17 -5.09
CA VAL A 85 11.98 -20.58 -3.73
C VAL A 85 13.04 -19.49 -3.65
N GLY A 86 14.27 -19.78 -4.09
CA GLY A 86 15.36 -18.80 -4.07
C GLY A 86 15.10 -17.59 -4.95
N ALA A 87 14.48 -17.80 -6.12
CA ALA A 87 14.13 -16.71 -7.04
C ALA A 87 13.10 -15.77 -6.42
N ALA A 88 12.10 -16.33 -5.75
CA ALA A 88 11.06 -15.55 -5.09
C ALA A 88 11.58 -14.84 -3.82
N LEU A 89 12.53 -15.43 -3.08
CA LEU A 89 13.22 -14.75 -1.97
C LEU A 89 14.04 -13.56 -2.47
N LEU A 90 14.80 -13.76 -3.55
CA LEU A 90 15.59 -12.71 -4.19
C LEU A 90 14.69 -11.59 -4.73
N GLU A 91 13.57 -11.94 -5.36
CA GLU A 91 12.57 -10.99 -5.84
C GLU A 91 12.06 -10.09 -4.72
N GLN A 92 11.73 -10.64 -3.55
CA GLN A 92 11.30 -9.85 -2.39
C GLN A 92 12.40 -8.93 -1.85
N ALA A 93 13.64 -9.41 -1.75
CA ALA A 93 14.76 -8.61 -1.27
C ALA A 93 15.07 -7.44 -2.22
N VAL A 94 15.07 -7.70 -3.52
CA VAL A 94 15.26 -6.67 -4.55
C VAL A 94 14.11 -5.67 -4.54
N GLU A 95 12.86 -6.12 -4.39
CA GLU A 95 11.71 -5.22 -4.33
C GLU A 95 11.73 -4.33 -3.08
N LYS A 96 12.13 -4.88 -1.93
CA LYS A 96 12.36 -4.08 -0.72
C LYS A 96 13.45 -3.04 -0.95
N ALA A 97 14.55 -3.40 -1.59
CA ALA A 97 15.61 -2.45 -1.92
C ALA A 97 15.13 -1.35 -2.88
N ARG A 98 14.28 -1.68 -3.87
CA ARG A 98 13.63 -0.67 -4.71
C ARG A 98 12.76 0.29 -3.88
N HIS A 99 11.96 -0.23 -2.95
CA HIS A 99 11.13 0.59 -2.07
C HIS A 99 11.94 1.46 -1.09
N LEU A 100 13.10 0.97 -0.65
CA LEU A 100 14.04 1.73 0.18
C LEU A 100 14.87 2.75 -0.62
N GLY A 101 14.69 2.81 -1.95
CA GLY A 101 15.33 3.79 -2.82
C GLY A 101 16.78 3.47 -3.17
N PHE A 102 17.22 2.22 -3.04
CA PHE A 102 18.54 1.81 -3.52
C PHE A 102 18.61 1.94 -5.04
N GLU A 103 19.65 2.61 -5.55
CA GLU A 103 19.95 2.68 -6.99
C GLU A 103 20.54 1.36 -7.50
N GLN A 104 21.14 0.58 -6.61
CA GLN A 104 21.78 -0.68 -6.91
C GLN A 104 21.74 -1.56 -5.66
N VAL A 105 21.58 -2.86 -5.88
CA VAL A 105 21.89 -3.89 -4.90
C VAL A 105 23.06 -4.71 -5.38
N TYR A 106 23.80 -5.27 -4.44
CA TYR A 106 24.93 -6.13 -4.75
C TYR A 106 24.90 -7.39 -3.90
N LEU A 107 25.62 -8.40 -4.35
CA LEU A 107 25.80 -9.64 -3.63
C LEU A 107 27.15 -10.26 -3.99
N ASN A 108 27.66 -11.09 -3.10
CA ASN A 108 28.80 -11.95 -3.38
C ASN A 108 28.23 -13.30 -3.79
N ALA A 109 28.23 -13.60 -5.09
CA ALA A 109 27.71 -14.86 -5.62
C ALA A 109 28.80 -15.92 -5.60
N GLN A 110 28.50 -17.10 -5.05
CA GLN A 110 29.33 -18.28 -5.28
C GLN A 110 29.39 -18.56 -6.78
N THR A 111 30.56 -18.93 -7.32
CA THR A 111 30.78 -19.07 -8.77
C THR A 111 29.82 -20.05 -9.45
N HIS A 112 29.32 -21.07 -8.73
CA HIS A 112 28.34 -22.01 -9.26
C HIS A 112 26.89 -21.47 -9.29
N ALA A 113 26.61 -20.35 -8.60
CA ALA A 113 25.31 -19.69 -8.53
C ALA A 113 25.18 -18.51 -9.50
N LEU A 114 26.22 -18.18 -10.27
CA LEU A 114 26.22 -17.04 -11.21
C LEU A 114 25.00 -17.05 -12.12
N GLY A 115 24.74 -18.17 -12.80
CA GLY A 115 23.60 -18.28 -13.72
C GLY A 115 22.25 -18.08 -13.04
N PHE A 116 22.13 -18.31 -11.73
CA PHE A 116 20.91 -18.00 -10.98
C PHE A 116 20.69 -16.49 -10.85
N TYR A 117 21.72 -15.74 -10.48
CA TYR A 117 21.66 -14.29 -10.32
C TYR A 117 21.60 -13.56 -11.66
N GLU A 118 22.29 -14.05 -12.69
CA GLU A 118 22.21 -13.50 -14.06
C GLU A 118 20.78 -13.52 -14.60
N ARG A 119 20.04 -14.62 -14.39
CA ARG A 119 18.63 -14.73 -14.80
C ARG A 119 17.71 -13.76 -14.04
N SER A 120 18.12 -13.30 -12.86
CA SER A 120 17.41 -12.30 -12.07
C SER A 120 17.87 -10.87 -12.37
N GLY A 121 18.76 -10.68 -13.36
CA GLY A 121 19.21 -9.37 -13.85
C GLY A 121 20.44 -8.82 -13.13
N PHE A 122 21.17 -9.63 -12.38
CA PHE A 122 22.48 -9.25 -11.85
C PHE A 122 23.57 -9.40 -12.91
N VAL A 123 24.53 -8.49 -12.91
CA VAL A 123 25.71 -8.50 -13.77
C VAL A 123 26.97 -8.69 -12.94
N LEU A 124 27.97 -9.36 -13.52
CA LEU A 124 29.27 -9.55 -12.89
C LEU A 124 29.99 -8.20 -12.72
N GLU A 125 30.58 -7.98 -11.54
CA GLU A 125 31.39 -6.81 -11.22
C GLU A 125 32.67 -7.25 -10.51
N GLY A 126 33.83 -7.07 -11.16
CA GLY A 126 35.14 -7.37 -10.57
C GLY A 126 35.64 -8.79 -10.82
N GLU A 127 36.69 -9.17 -10.08
CA GLU A 127 37.38 -10.47 -10.20
C GLU A 127 36.90 -11.47 -9.14
N GLU A 128 37.20 -12.74 -9.35
CA GLU A 128 36.92 -13.81 -8.39
C GLU A 128 37.78 -13.65 -7.13
N PHE A 129 37.17 -13.83 -5.96
CA PHE A 129 37.83 -13.80 -4.65
C PHE A 129 37.32 -14.93 -3.75
N MET A 130 38.07 -15.21 -2.69
CA MET A 130 37.72 -16.25 -1.71
C MET A 130 37.01 -15.64 -0.52
N GLU A 131 35.84 -16.19 -0.16
CA GLU A 131 35.07 -15.84 1.03
C GLU A 131 34.64 -17.15 1.71
N ALA A 132 34.96 -17.32 3.00
CA ALA A 132 34.77 -18.57 3.75
C ALA A 132 35.30 -19.84 3.06
N GLY A 133 36.42 -19.72 2.33
CA GLY A 133 37.00 -20.84 1.59
C GLY A 133 36.25 -21.23 0.30
N ILE A 134 35.27 -20.44 -0.13
CA ILE A 134 34.48 -20.67 -1.34
C ILE A 134 34.79 -19.55 -2.36
N PRO A 135 34.97 -19.87 -3.65
CA PRO A 135 35.16 -18.86 -4.68
C PRO A 135 33.86 -18.09 -4.95
N HIS A 136 33.95 -16.77 -4.87
CA HIS A 136 32.87 -15.82 -5.07
C HIS A 136 33.24 -14.77 -6.12
N VAL A 137 32.22 -14.20 -6.76
CA VAL A 137 32.35 -13.00 -7.57
C VAL A 137 31.29 -12.01 -7.12
N ARG A 138 31.64 -10.73 -7.06
CA ARG A 138 30.68 -9.68 -6.77
C ARG A 138 29.77 -9.51 -7.99
N MET A 139 28.47 -9.42 -7.73
CA MET A 139 27.47 -9.15 -8.75
C MET A 139 26.60 -8.00 -8.30
N THR A 140 26.20 -7.16 -9.25
CA THR A 140 25.36 -6.01 -8.99
C THR A 140 24.14 -6.02 -9.87
N GLN A 141 23.05 -5.44 -9.38
CA GLN A 141 21.87 -5.16 -10.18
C GLN A 141 21.51 -3.70 -9.98
N THR A 142 21.55 -2.93 -11.06
CA THR A 142 20.99 -1.58 -11.06
C THR A 142 19.49 -1.68 -10.93
N LEU A 143 18.96 -0.96 -9.96
CA LEU A 143 17.54 -0.90 -9.69
C LEU A 143 16.97 0.34 -10.36
N SER A 144 15.98 0.12 -11.21
CA SER A 144 15.06 1.19 -11.54
C SER A 144 14.14 1.41 -10.35
N PRO A 145 13.72 2.65 -10.09
CA PRO A 145 12.65 2.92 -9.14
C PRO A 145 11.46 2.01 -9.44
N PRO A 146 10.66 1.60 -8.44
CA PRO A 146 9.37 0.98 -8.70
C PRO A 146 8.64 1.77 -9.77
N VAL A 147 7.94 1.11 -10.69
CA VAL A 147 7.24 1.79 -11.81
C VAL A 147 6.21 2.80 -11.30
N ASP A 148 5.87 2.75 -10.00
CA ASP A 148 4.99 3.68 -9.29
C ASP A 148 5.71 4.76 -8.45
N ASN A 149 7.02 4.94 -8.56
CA ASN A 149 7.79 5.90 -7.76
C ASN A 149 8.74 6.76 -8.61
N VAL A 150 8.18 7.65 -9.43
CA VAL A 150 8.92 8.84 -9.87
C VAL A 150 8.87 9.87 -8.73
N GLN A 151 10.04 10.05 -8.09
CA GLN A 151 10.45 11.14 -7.17
C GLN A 151 10.84 10.67 -5.75
N ARG A 152 12.10 10.26 -5.60
CA ARG A 152 13.01 10.76 -4.54
C ARG A 152 14.45 10.35 -4.86
N LYS A 153 15.08 11.11 -5.75
CA LYS A 153 16.50 11.49 -5.66
C LYS A 153 16.80 12.54 -6.71
N ALA A 154 16.77 13.80 -6.30
CA ALA A 154 17.56 14.82 -6.94
C ALA A 154 18.38 15.50 -5.85
N LEU A 155 19.70 15.40 -6.01
CA LEU A 155 20.75 16.29 -5.50
C LEU A 155 21.37 15.93 -4.14
N ALA A 156 22.40 15.07 -4.21
CA ALA A 156 23.68 15.34 -3.56
C ALA A 156 24.72 15.34 -4.70
N THR A 157 25.60 16.32 -4.93
CA THR A 157 26.53 17.01 -4.00
C THR A 157 27.01 18.32 -4.69
N PRO A 158 27.57 19.35 -4.01
CA PRO A 158 28.80 19.25 -3.21
C PRO A 158 28.66 19.79 -1.78
N GLU A 159 29.64 19.42 -0.94
CA GLU A 159 29.81 19.77 0.48
C GLU A 159 29.37 21.20 0.84
N VAL A 160 28.39 21.31 1.74
CA VAL A 160 28.31 22.41 2.71
C VAL A 160 27.97 21.77 4.06
N ASP A 161 28.90 21.91 4.99
CA ASP A 161 28.79 21.60 6.40
C ASP A 161 27.67 22.44 7.04
N MET A 162 26.46 21.89 7.16
CA MET A 162 25.42 22.32 8.12
C MET A 162 24.44 21.16 8.35
N SER A 163 24.24 20.79 9.61
CA SER A 163 23.39 19.69 10.07
C SER A 163 21.96 19.75 9.50
N VAL A 164 21.60 18.83 8.61
CA VAL A 164 20.21 18.62 8.17
C VAL A 164 19.48 17.79 9.24
N LYS A 165 18.39 18.32 9.80
CA LYS A 165 17.52 17.56 10.71
C LYS A 165 16.47 16.81 9.89
N PRO A 166 16.28 15.50 10.09
CA PRO A 166 15.28 14.73 9.34
C PRO A 166 13.84 15.21 9.61
N PHE A 167 12.97 15.10 8.61
CA PHE A 167 11.53 15.40 8.67
C PHE A 167 10.70 14.36 7.92
N ASP A 168 9.52 14.05 8.45
CA ASP A 168 8.53 13.11 7.93
C ASP A 168 7.30 13.85 7.40
N THR A 169 6.56 13.23 6.48
CA THR A 169 5.34 13.81 5.90
C THR A 169 4.18 12.82 5.95
N ALA A 170 2.98 13.29 6.33
CA ALA A 170 1.79 12.44 6.43
C ALA A 170 0.55 13.13 5.85
N GLU A 171 -0.35 12.35 5.24
CA GLU A 171 -1.71 12.77 4.90
C GLU A 171 -2.56 12.78 6.19
N VAL A 172 -3.28 13.87 6.43
CA VAL A 172 -4.02 14.11 7.68
C VAL A 172 -5.49 14.38 7.39
N ARG A 173 -6.38 13.79 8.20
CA ARG A 173 -7.83 13.93 8.05
C ARG A 173 -8.35 15.10 8.87
N TRP A 174 -9.10 16.00 8.24
CA TRP A 174 -9.75 17.11 8.94
C TRP A 174 -10.71 16.64 10.05
N ALA A 175 -11.44 15.54 9.84
CA ALA A 175 -12.38 15.02 10.84
C ALA A 175 -11.69 14.59 12.15
N ASP A 176 -10.54 13.93 12.05
CA ASP A 176 -9.80 13.37 13.19
C ASP A 176 -8.90 14.42 13.85
N GLU A 177 -8.40 15.38 13.06
CA GLU A 177 -7.36 16.31 13.48
C GLU A 177 -7.73 17.77 13.28
N SER A 178 -8.99 18.14 13.02
CA SER A 178 -9.42 19.54 12.80
C SER A 178 -8.85 20.52 13.82
N ARG A 179 -8.86 20.16 15.11
CA ARG A 179 -8.26 20.96 16.19
C ARG A 179 -6.74 21.06 16.07
N THR A 180 -6.09 19.95 15.73
CA THR A 180 -4.64 19.84 15.53
C THR A 180 -4.21 20.60 14.28
N ILE A 181 -4.82 20.36 13.11
CA ILE A 181 -4.61 21.10 11.86
C ILE A 181 -4.86 22.60 12.06
N THR A 182 -5.96 22.98 12.71
CA THR A 182 -6.24 24.39 13.01
C THR A 182 -5.15 24.99 13.91
N ARG A 183 -4.71 24.26 14.95
CA ARG A 183 -3.62 24.68 15.84
C ARG A 183 -2.29 24.80 15.09
N ILE A 184 -1.96 23.82 14.26
CA ILE A 184 -0.73 23.76 13.46
C ILE A 184 -0.70 24.90 12.46
N ARG A 185 -1.77 25.08 11.67
CA ARG A 185 -1.89 26.18 10.72
C ARG A 185 -1.82 27.51 11.46
N ARG A 186 -2.46 27.64 12.61
CA ARG A 186 -2.35 28.84 13.45
C ARG A 186 -0.90 29.08 13.90
N GLN A 187 -0.20 28.04 14.35
CA GLN A 187 1.20 28.13 14.76
C GLN A 187 2.09 28.60 13.59
N VAL A 188 2.03 27.91 12.46
CA VAL A 188 2.84 28.22 11.26
C VAL A 188 2.46 29.58 10.67
N PHE A 189 1.17 29.87 10.45
CA PHE A 189 0.73 31.10 9.77
C PHE A 189 0.67 32.33 10.68
N GLN A 190 0.23 32.23 11.93
CA GLN A 190 0.13 33.40 12.83
C GLN A 190 1.41 33.66 13.61
N THR A 191 2.05 32.61 14.15
CA THR A 191 3.18 32.79 15.08
C THR A 191 4.49 33.00 14.33
N GLU A 192 4.70 32.25 13.24
CA GLU A 192 5.98 32.24 12.53
C GLU A 192 5.95 33.08 11.24
N LEU A 193 4.87 33.04 10.47
CA LEU A 193 4.72 33.81 9.22
C LEU A 193 4.13 35.22 9.38
N LYS A 194 3.82 35.63 10.63
CA LYS A 194 3.22 36.93 11.01
C LYS A 194 2.04 37.35 10.11
N ALA A 195 1.25 36.41 9.60
CA ALA A 195 0.12 36.71 8.73
C ALA A 195 -1.02 37.31 9.56
N ALA A 196 -1.17 38.63 9.54
CA ALA A 196 -2.26 39.32 10.20
C ALA A 196 -3.59 38.93 9.54
N GLY A 197 -4.51 38.34 10.32
CA GLY A 197 -5.88 38.07 9.86
C GLY A 197 -6.16 36.68 9.28
N TYR A 198 -5.35 35.65 9.55
CA TYR A 198 -5.73 34.27 9.18
C TYR A 198 -7.02 33.85 9.89
N VAL A 199 -8.10 33.68 9.13
CA VAL A 199 -9.36 33.06 9.54
C VAL A 199 -9.43 31.68 8.90
N ALA A 200 -9.53 30.62 9.70
CA ALA A 200 -9.74 29.27 9.19
C ALA A 200 -11.21 29.14 8.76
N GLU A 201 -11.47 29.04 7.46
CA GLU A 201 -12.82 28.79 6.94
C GLU A 201 -13.14 27.28 7.02
N GLU A 202 -13.74 26.86 8.14
CA GLU A 202 -13.96 25.45 8.49
C GLU A 202 -14.78 24.64 7.48
N GLN A 203 -15.55 25.27 6.60
CA GLN A 203 -16.52 24.58 5.74
C GLN A 203 -15.89 23.99 4.48
N GLU A 204 -14.81 24.59 3.95
CA GLU A 204 -14.11 24.09 2.76
C GLU A 204 -13.00 23.08 3.09
N ASP A 205 -12.54 23.02 4.34
CA ASP A 205 -11.50 22.07 4.76
C ASP A 205 -12.06 20.66 5.03
N ARG A 206 -13.37 20.48 5.22
CA ARG A 206 -13.95 19.17 5.54
C ARG A 206 -13.75 18.13 4.43
N THR A 207 -13.69 18.57 3.18
CA THR A 207 -13.56 17.69 2.00
C THR A 207 -12.17 17.77 1.38
N ALA A 208 -11.28 18.60 1.93
CA ALA A 208 -9.95 18.79 1.39
C ALA A 208 -8.95 17.81 1.99
N ILE A 209 -7.91 17.52 1.22
CA ILE A 209 -6.80 16.67 1.64
C ILE A 209 -5.72 17.56 2.24
N HIS A 210 -5.18 17.13 3.37
CA HIS A 210 -4.17 17.86 4.10
C HIS A 210 -2.91 17.02 4.19
N TRP A 211 -1.76 17.67 4.08
CA TRP A 211 -0.50 17.07 4.44
C TRP A 211 0.22 17.95 5.45
N ILE A 212 0.89 17.30 6.40
CA ILE A 212 1.78 17.93 7.35
C ILE A 212 3.19 17.37 7.18
N ALA A 213 4.19 18.20 7.45
CA ALA A 213 5.57 17.78 7.60
C ALA A 213 5.99 17.97 9.07
N THR A 214 6.56 16.95 9.70
CA THR A 214 7.05 16.97 11.09
C THR A 214 8.54 16.71 11.15
N ASN A 215 9.28 17.33 12.06
CA ASN A 215 10.68 16.96 12.28
C ASN A 215 10.81 15.72 13.18
N ALA A 216 12.04 15.27 13.44
CA ALA A 216 12.36 14.13 14.32
C ALA A 216 11.78 14.21 15.75
N ASP A 217 11.45 15.42 16.22
CA ASP A 217 10.84 15.66 17.53
C ASP A 217 9.30 15.78 17.43
N GLU A 218 8.71 15.36 16.31
CA GLU A 218 7.27 15.44 15.98
C GLU A 218 6.71 16.88 15.90
N HIS A 219 7.56 17.90 15.85
CA HIS A 219 7.10 19.28 15.66
C HIS A 219 6.75 19.53 14.21
N VAL A 220 5.61 20.18 13.96
CA VAL A 220 5.20 20.50 12.58
C VAL A 220 6.02 21.64 12.01
N VAL A 221 6.64 21.36 10.86
CA VAL A 221 7.54 22.26 10.13
C VAL A 221 6.99 22.69 8.77
N GLY A 222 5.90 22.06 8.30
CA GLY A 222 5.23 22.46 7.06
C GLY A 222 3.83 21.90 6.91
N VAL A 223 3.01 22.54 6.08
CA VAL A 223 1.63 22.15 5.78
C VAL A 223 1.25 22.47 4.33
N VAL A 224 0.33 21.67 3.78
CA VAL A 224 -0.35 21.97 2.52
C VAL A 224 -1.76 21.39 2.53
N ARG A 225 -2.71 22.06 1.87
CA ARG A 225 -4.07 21.58 1.66
C ARG A 225 -4.39 21.59 0.17
N MET A 226 -5.10 20.58 -0.30
CA MET A 226 -5.62 20.53 -1.66
C MET A 226 -7.10 20.11 -1.65
N SER A 227 -7.95 20.90 -2.30
CA SER A 227 -9.35 20.52 -2.51
C SER A 227 -9.46 19.35 -3.50
N PRO A 228 -10.56 18.59 -3.51
CA PRO A 228 -10.79 17.53 -4.50
C PRO A 228 -10.83 18.02 -5.95
N LYS A 229 -10.96 19.33 -6.17
CA LYS A 229 -10.95 19.95 -7.50
C LYS A 229 -9.55 20.38 -7.95
N GLY A 230 -8.53 20.16 -7.13
CA GLY A 230 -7.15 20.54 -7.44
C GLY A 230 -6.77 21.95 -7.03
N GLU A 231 -7.57 22.60 -6.18
CA GLU A 231 -7.21 23.91 -5.60
C GLU A 231 -6.29 23.69 -4.40
N ILE A 232 -5.02 24.09 -4.54
CA ILE A 232 -4.03 24.04 -3.49
C ILE A 232 -4.09 25.35 -2.70
N ALA A 233 -4.15 25.23 -1.37
CA ALA A 233 -4.20 26.35 -0.45
C ALA A 233 -3.47 26.01 0.84
N HIS A 234 -3.32 27.01 1.72
CA HIS A 234 -2.68 26.85 3.03
C HIS A 234 -1.30 26.17 2.97
N PHE A 235 -0.54 26.45 1.91
CA PHE A 235 0.83 25.99 1.73
C PHE A 235 1.80 26.85 2.53
N ALA A 236 2.54 26.25 3.46
CA ALA A 236 3.54 26.96 4.26
C ALA A 236 4.62 26.03 4.80
N VAL A 237 5.83 26.57 4.91
CA VAL A 237 6.99 25.95 5.56
C VAL A 237 7.67 26.99 6.45
N ILE A 238 8.05 26.56 7.65
CA ILE A 238 8.73 27.41 8.64
C ILE A 238 10.14 27.77 8.17
N ASP A 239 10.64 28.94 8.57
CA ASP A 239 11.86 29.55 8.00
C ASP A 239 13.06 28.60 7.96
N ASP A 240 13.33 27.92 9.09
CA ASP A 240 14.48 27.01 9.27
C ASP A 240 14.47 25.81 8.31
N TYR A 241 13.30 25.46 7.75
CA TYR A 241 13.09 24.26 6.93
C TYR A 241 12.81 24.56 5.45
N ARG A 242 12.74 25.83 5.04
CA ARG A 242 12.43 26.21 3.65
C ARG A 242 13.47 25.72 2.63
N GLN A 243 14.74 25.74 3.00
CA GLN A 243 15.85 25.31 2.13
C GLN A 243 16.19 23.81 2.28
N GLN A 244 15.36 23.06 3.00
CA GLN A 244 15.57 21.63 3.26
C GLN A 244 14.65 20.73 2.41
N GLY A 245 13.99 21.29 1.39
CA GLY A 245 13.14 20.52 0.46
C GLY A 245 11.73 20.19 0.96
N VAL A 246 11.37 20.56 2.20
CA VAL A 246 10.04 20.31 2.80
C VAL A 246 8.90 20.79 1.90
N GLY A 247 8.99 22.02 1.39
CA GLY A 247 7.93 22.60 0.56
C GLY A 247 7.76 21.89 -0.78
N THR A 248 8.87 21.49 -1.40
CA THR A 248 8.87 20.70 -2.64
C THR A 248 8.18 19.36 -2.41
N THR A 249 8.55 18.64 -1.35
CA THR A 249 7.93 17.36 -1.01
C THR A 249 6.42 17.47 -0.76
N LEU A 250 5.98 18.51 -0.04
CA LEU A 250 4.55 18.73 0.21
C LEU A 250 3.78 18.99 -1.10
N LEU A 251 4.34 19.77 -2.03
CA LEU A 251 3.72 19.99 -3.34
C LEU A 251 3.70 18.72 -4.20
N GLU A 252 4.77 17.94 -4.21
CA GLU A 252 4.84 16.67 -4.94
C GLU A 252 3.76 15.69 -4.49
N LEU A 253 3.52 15.56 -3.17
CA LEU A 253 2.45 14.73 -2.62
C LEU A 253 1.06 15.19 -3.08
N ALA A 254 0.81 16.50 -3.07
CA ALA A 254 -0.45 17.06 -3.56
C ALA A 254 -0.65 16.75 -5.06
N LEU A 255 0.41 16.89 -5.87
CA LEU A 255 0.37 16.62 -7.30
C LEU A 255 0.20 15.15 -7.63
N GLN A 256 0.88 14.24 -6.91
CA GLN A 256 0.67 12.79 -7.03
C GLN A 256 -0.79 12.43 -6.75
N ARG A 257 -1.38 13.06 -5.72
CA ARG A 257 -2.80 12.87 -5.40
C ARG A 257 -3.71 13.42 -6.49
N ALA A 258 -3.36 14.56 -7.09
CA ALA A 258 -4.07 15.11 -8.25
C ALA A 258 -4.04 14.16 -9.46
N ARG A 259 -2.89 13.54 -9.76
CA ARG A 259 -2.77 12.51 -10.82
C ARG A 259 -3.71 11.33 -10.56
N ARG A 260 -3.74 10.84 -9.32
CA ARG A 260 -4.62 9.75 -8.89
C ARG A 260 -6.10 10.08 -8.96
N PHE A 261 -6.45 11.36 -8.80
CA PHE A 261 -7.81 11.84 -9.01
C PHE A 261 -8.16 12.10 -10.48
N GLY A 262 -7.23 11.85 -11.41
CA GLY A 262 -7.43 12.11 -12.83
C GLY A 262 -7.63 13.60 -13.12
N LEU A 263 -7.16 14.48 -12.23
CA LEU A 263 -7.21 15.91 -12.48
C LEU A 263 -6.28 16.22 -13.64
N THR A 264 -6.77 17.01 -14.59
CA THR A 264 -5.97 17.51 -15.71
C THR A 264 -5.13 18.72 -15.32
N GLN A 265 -5.46 19.34 -14.19
CA GLN A 265 -4.88 20.59 -13.74
C GLN A 265 -5.03 20.75 -12.22
N VAL A 266 -4.06 21.43 -11.61
CA VAL A 266 -4.17 22.00 -10.26
C VAL A 266 -3.90 23.50 -10.31
N GLU A 267 -4.39 24.24 -9.32
CA GLU A 267 -4.19 25.68 -9.20
C GLU A 267 -3.86 26.11 -7.77
N MET A 268 -3.12 27.20 -7.63
CA MET A 268 -2.84 27.85 -6.35
C MET A 268 -2.78 29.37 -6.53
N THR A 269 -3.31 30.10 -5.55
CA THR A 269 -3.16 31.56 -5.47
C THR A 269 -2.14 31.93 -4.39
N THR A 270 -1.15 32.76 -4.72
CA THR A 270 -0.16 33.28 -3.75
C THR A 270 0.21 34.73 -4.08
N HIS A 271 0.29 35.56 -3.04
CA HIS A 271 0.79 36.95 -3.11
C HIS A 271 2.26 37.06 -2.65
N ARG A 272 2.92 35.92 -2.42
CA ARG A 272 4.31 35.81 -1.93
C ARG A 272 5.20 35.23 -3.03
N ASP A 273 6.48 35.04 -2.70
CA ASP A 273 7.46 34.40 -3.58
C ASP A 273 6.92 33.07 -4.17
N ALA A 274 6.79 33.04 -5.49
CA ALA A 274 6.30 31.91 -6.26
C ALA A 274 7.43 31.02 -6.80
N SER A 275 8.70 31.29 -6.46
CA SER A 275 9.86 30.55 -6.98
C SER A 275 9.74 29.05 -6.78
N ILE A 276 9.19 28.61 -5.64
CA ILE A 276 8.95 27.19 -5.37
C ILE A 276 7.89 26.56 -6.28
N LEU A 277 6.90 27.33 -6.73
CA LEU A 277 5.85 26.85 -7.63
C LEU A 277 6.39 26.71 -9.04
N LEU A 278 7.12 27.73 -9.50
CA LEU A 278 7.79 27.71 -10.79
C LEU A 278 8.80 26.55 -10.87
N ALA A 279 9.58 26.33 -9.80
CA ALA A 279 10.51 25.20 -9.70
C ALA A 279 9.78 23.83 -9.71
N ASN A 280 8.52 23.80 -9.25
CA ASN A 280 7.65 22.64 -9.30
C ASN A 280 6.70 22.67 -10.50
N GLY A 281 7.08 23.30 -11.62
CA GLY A 281 6.36 23.20 -12.89
C GLY A 281 4.97 23.84 -12.91
N PHE A 282 4.66 24.75 -11.98
CA PHE A 282 3.52 25.63 -12.12
C PHE A 282 3.88 26.80 -13.04
N GLU A 283 2.90 27.26 -13.80
CA GLU A 283 2.97 28.42 -14.68
C GLU A 283 2.06 29.53 -14.14
N ALA A 284 2.43 30.79 -14.36
CA ALA A 284 1.60 31.91 -13.94
C ALA A 284 0.35 32.05 -14.84
N ASP A 285 -0.82 32.10 -14.23
CA ASP A 285 -2.15 32.27 -14.85
C ASP A 285 -2.83 33.53 -14.27
N GLY A 286 -2.16 34.68 -14.39
CA GLY A 286 -2.62 35.96 -13.84
C GLY A 286 -1.60 36.58 -12.89
N ALA A 287 -2.05 37.56 -12.09
CA ALA A 287 -1.15 38.32 -11.20
C ALA A 287 -0.66 37.50 -10.00
N ASP A 288 -1.55 36.72 -9.39
CA ASP A 288 -1.29 35.96 -8.16
C ASP A 288 -1.66 34.48 -8.28
N LYS A 289 -2.13 34.04 -9.45
CA LYS A 289 -2.63 32.69 -9.68
C LYS A 289 -1.61 31.88 -10.48
N TYR A 290 -1.39 30.65 -10.05
CA TYR A 290 -0.45 29.72 -10.64
C TYR A 290 -1.14 28.39 -10.89
N VAL A 291 -0.86 27.79 -12.04
CA VAL A 291 -1.53 26.59 -12.54
C VAL A 291 -0.48 25.57 -12.93
N ARG A 292 -0.72 24.29 -12.64
CA ARG A 292 0.07 23.21 -13.19
C ARG A 292 -0.82 22.22 -13.93
N THR A 293 -0.52 22.03 -15.21
CA THR A 293 -1.09 20.92 -15.99
C THR A 293 -0.56 19.62 -15.43
N ILE A 294 -1.46 18.68 -15.21
CA ILE A 294 -1.12 17.33 -14.75
C ILE A 294 -1.13 16.45 -15.98
N ASP A 295 0.07 16.08 -16.45
CA ASP A 295 0.18 15.06 -17.47
C ASP A 295 -0.35 13.73 -16.89
N PRO A 296 -1.34 13.09 -17.53
CA PRO A 296 -1.63 11.71 -17.22
C PRO A 296 -0.34 10.93 -17.50
N GLU A 297 0.22 10.27 -16.50
CA GLU A 297 1.33 9.34 -16.71
C GLU A 297 0.95 8.35 -17.82
N ASN A 298 1.93 7.79 -18.54
CA ASN A 298 1.79 6.81 -19.62
C ASN A 298 1.09 5.49 -19.21
N MET A 299 -0.08 5.56 -18.59
CA MET A 299 -1.16 4.63 -18.80
C MET A 299 -1.61 4.86 -20.24
N GLU A 300 -1.69 3.81 -21.06
CA GLU A 300 -2.40 3.87 -22.33
C GLU A 300 -3.87 4.24 -22.05
N VAL A 301 -4.12 5.53 -21.88
CA VAL A 301 -5.46 6.11 -21.90
C VAL A 301 -5.80 6.17 -23.38
N GLU A 302 -6.40 5.09 -23.89
CA GLU A 302 -7.33 5.27 -25.01
C GLU A 302 -8.24 6.43 -24.60
N LYS A 303 -8.09 7.59 -25.27
CA LYS A 303 -8.95 8.75 -25.12
C LYS A 303 -10.40 8.28 -25.16
N ARG A 304 -11.02 8.14 -23.99
CA ARG A 304 -12.46 8.06 -23.81
C ARG A 304 -12.81 9.14 -22.81
N GLU A 305 -13.77 9.96 -23.20
CA GLU A 305 -14.08 11.30 -22.69
C GLU A 305 -14.56 11.36 -21.22
N ASN A 306 -14.36 10.30 -20.42
CA ASN A 306 -15.14 10.04 -19.20
C ASN A 306 -14.28 9.72 -17.94
N ALA A 307 -12.98 10.00 -17.96
CA ALA A 307 -12.13 9.86 -16.76
C ALA A 307 -12.52 10.94 -15.72
N GLY A 308 -12.95 10.51 -14.52
CA GLY A 308 -13.38 11.41 -13.45
C GLY A 308 -14.89 11.69 -13.39
N GLU A 309 -15.71 11.04 -14.22
CA GLU A 309 -17.17 11.18 -14.14
C GLU A 309 -17.77 10.45 -12.92
N GLU A 310 -18.84 11.02 -12.34
CA GLU A 310 -19.69 10.31 -11.37
C GLU A 310 -20.21 9.01 -12.01
N PHE A 311 -20.35 7.94 -11.22
CA PHE A 311 -20.91 6.68 -11.71
C PHE A 311 -22.32 6.91 -12.28
N ALA A 312 -22.43 7.02 -13.61
CA ALA A 312 -23.67 7.00 -14.35
C ALA A 312 -24.05 5.52 -14.56
N GLY A 313 -25.18 5.10 -13.99
CA GLY A 313 -25.62 3.70 -13.99
C GLY A 313 -25.81 3.02 -15.35
N ASP A 314 -25.58 3.75 -16.45
CA ASP A 314 -25.72 3.27 -17.83
C ASP A 314 -24.39 2.78 -18.44
N VAL A 315 -23.25 2.96 -17.77
CA VAL A 315 -21.93 2.47 -18.25
C VAL A 315 -21.66 1.07 -17.71
N THR A 316 -21.49 0.10 -18.61
CA THR A 316 -21.19 -1.30 -18.24
C THR A 316 -19.68 -1.54 -18.18
N TYR A 317 -19.16 -1.80 -16.97
CA TYR A 317 -17.77 -2.16 -16.72
C TYR A 317 -17.56 -3.68 -16.67
N LYS A 318 -16.38 -4.15 -17.07
CA LYS A 318 -15.97 -5.56 -17.11
C LYS A 318 -14.92 -5.86 -16.05
N LEU A 319 -15.31 -6.71 -15.10
CA LEU A 319 -14.44 -7.24 -14.05
C LEU A 319 -13.24 -7.99 -14.66
N GLY A 320 -12.03 -7.62 -14.26
CA GLY A 320 -10.77 -8.19 -14.75
C GLY A 320 -10.26 -7.58 -16.05
N GLN A 321 -10.90 -6.54 -16.58
CA GLN A 321 -10.49 -5.85 -17.81
C GLN A 321 -10.37 -4.35 -17.61
N ASP A 322 -11.39 -3.72 -17.02
CA ASP A 322 -11.46 -2.27 -16.92
C ASP A 322 -10.68 -1.73 -15.73
N LYS A 323 -9.59 -1.02 -16.04
CA LYS A 323 -8.66 -0.37 -15.10
C LYS A 323 -9.04 1.05 -14.61
N PRO A 324 -10.00 1.80 -15.20
CA PRO A 324 -10.31 3.13 -14.70
C PRO A 324 -10.77 3.13 -13.24
N LEU A 325 -10.25 4.09 -12.47
CA LEU A 325 -10.69 4.35 -11.11
C LEU A 325 -11.97 5.20 -11.14
N ILE A 326 -13.04 4.67 -10.57
CA ILE A 326 -14.36 5.29 -10.50
C ILE A 326 -14.50 5.96 -9.14
N LEU A 327 -14.91 7.22 -9.11
CA LEU A 327 -15.20 7.94 -7.86
C LEU A 327 -16.64 7.67 -7.42
N LEU A 328 -16.81 7.34 -6.13
CA LEU A 328 -18.10 7.04 -5.51
C LEU A 328 -18.39 8.12 -4.47
N ARG A 329 -19.49 8.85 -4.64
CA ARG A 329 -19.84 10.02 -3.81
C ARG A 329 -21.24 9.96 -3.19
N ARG A 330 -22.05 9.02 -3.64
CA ARG A 330 -23.42 8.78 -3.17
C ARG A 330 -23.58 7.32 -2.81
N GLU A 331 -24.46 7.05 -1.86
CA GLU A 331 -24.90 5.70 -1.53
C GLU A 331 -25.28 4.88 -2.77
N SER A 332 -26.00 5.49 -3.72
CA SER A 332 -26.41 4.85 -4.97
C SER A 332 -25.25 4.38 -5.82
N ASP A 333 -24.12 5.11 -5.81
CA ASP A 333 -22.93 4.77 -6.58
C ASP A 333 -22.33 3.47 -6.02
N PHE A 334 -22.21 3.38 -4.70
CA PHE A 334 -21.77 2.17 -4.00
C PHE A 334 -22.72 0.99 -4.23
N GLN A 335 -24.03 1.19 -4.10
CA GLN A 335 -25.02 0.14 -4.35
C GLN A 335 -24.90 -0.43 -5.76
N ASN A 336 -24.79 0.45 -6.77
CA ASN A 336 -24.73 0.03 -8.16
C ASN A 336 -23.42 -0.69 -8.48
N ILE A 337 -22.27 -0.14 -8.06
CA ILE A 337 -20.97 -0.76 -8.36
C ILE A 337 -20.77 -2.08 -7.61
N ILE A 338 -21.26 -2.21 -6.37
CA ILE A 338 -21.27 -3.48 -5.61
C ILE A 338 -22.02 -4.55 -6.41
N LEU A 339 -23.24 -4.23 -6.87
CA LEU A 339 -24.04 -5.19 -7.63
C LEU A 339 -23.40 -5.53 -8.97
N GLU A 340 -22.90 -4.53 -9.70
CA GLU A 340 -22.32 -4.72 -11.02
C GLU A 340 -21.04 -5.56 -10.98
N MET A 341 -20.19 -5.32 -9.98
CA MET A 341 -18.97 -6.10 -9.76
C MET A 341 -19.30 -7.51 -9.27
N ALA A 342 -20.20 -7.65 -8.28
CA ALA A 342 -20.58 -8.94 -7.72
C ALA A 342 -21.22 -9.88 -8.76
N ARG A 343 -22.03 -9.35 -9.68
CA ARG A 343 -22.66 -10.16 -10.76
C ARG A 343 -21.64 -10.90 -11.62
N GLN A 344 -20.45 -10.34 -11.76
CA GLN A 344 -19.39 -10.86 -12.62
C GLN A 344 -18.45 -11.83 -11.89
N ALA A 345 -18.58 -11.96 -10.57
CA ALA A 345 -17.74 -12.81 -9.72
C ALA A 345 -17.76 -14.28 -10.17
N LYS A 346 -16.56 -14.88 -10.25
CA LYS A 346 -16.37 -16.28 -10.65
C LYS A 346 -15.72 -17.11 -9.55
N GLN A 347 -14.97 -16.50 -8.64
CA GLN A 347 -14.16 -17.16 -7.63
C GLN A 347 -14.50 -16.72 -6.21
N SER A 348 -14.44 -15.42 -5.91
CA SER A 348 -14.54 -14.96 -4.53
C SER A 348 -15.16 -13.57 -4.40
N ILE A 349 -15.87 -13.38 -3.29
CA ILE A 349 -16.27 -12.06 -2.81
C ILE A 349 -15.79 -11.94 -1.36
N GLN A 350 -14.99 -10.92 -1.06
CA GLN A 350 -14.53 -10.60 0.28
C GLN A 350 -15.07 -9.23 0.67
N ILE A 351 -15.71 -9.13 1.84
CA ILE A 351 -16.32 -7.89 2.33
C ILE A 351 -15.75 -7.59 3.72
N TYR A 352 -15.01 -6.49 3.84
CA TYR A 352 -14.59 -5.94 5.12
C TYR A 352 -15.47 -4.73 5.43
N SER A 353 -16.39 -4.88 6.37
CA SER A 353 -17.38 -3.84 6.68
C SER A 353 -17.61 -3.78 8.19
N PRO A 354 -17.33 -2.64 8.85
CA PRO A 354 -17.51 -2.53 10.30
C PRO A 354 -18.91 -2.90 10.79
N ASN A 355 -19.96 -2.56 10.03
CA ASN A 355 -21.36 -2.76 10.43
C ASN A 355 -22.18 -3.64 9.47
N LEU A 356 -21.64 -4.04 8.31
CA LEU A 356 -22.36 -4.69 7.21
C LEU A 356 -23.70 -3.98 6.94
N SER A 357 -23.59 -2.71 6.53
CA SER A 357 -24.76 -1.82 6.40
C SER A 357 -25.87 -2.43 5.54
N HIS A 358 -27.10 -2.32 6.04
CA HIS A 358 -28.30 -2.73 5.30
C HIS A 358 -28.46 -1.97 3.99
N ASP A 359 -28.02 -0.71 3.96
CA ASP A 359 -28.15 0.15 2.80
C ASP A 359 -27.28 -0.36 1.63
N LEU A 360 -26.12 -0.95 1.92
CA LEU A 360 -25.21 -1.46 0.90
C LEU A 360 -25.40 -2.95 0.61
N PHE A 361 -25.49 -3.76 1.67
CA PHE A 361 -25.31 -5.22 1.56
C PHE A 361 -26.59 -6.04 1.79
N ASP A 362 -27.67 -5.44 2.31
CA ASP A 362 -28.95 -6.14 2.56
C ASP A 362 -29.91 -6.04 1.37
N LYS A 363 -29.42 -6.40 0.18
CA LYS A 363 -30.19 -6.37 -1.07
C LYS A 363 -30.55 -7.79 -1.54
N PRO A 364 -31.80 -8.06 -1.94
CA PRO A 364 -32.21 -9.36 -2.48
C PRO A 364 -31.34 -9.83 -3.66
N GLU A 365 -30.93 -8.91 -4.53
CA GLU A 365 -30.10 -9.16 -5.70
C GLU A 365 -28.70 -9.62 -5.28
N LEU A 366 -28.06 -8.92 -4.34
CA LEU A 366 -26.74 -9.28 -3.83
C LEU A 366 -26.76 -10.64 -3.14
N MET A 367 -27.82 -10.92 -2.36
CA MET A 367 -28.04 -12.22 -1.73
C MET A 367 -28.12 -13.35 -2.77
N GLN A 368 -28.87 -13.15 -3.86
CA GLN A 368 -28.99 -14.13 -4.94
C GLN A 368 -27.67 -14.35 -5.67
N ILE A 369 -26.89 -13.28 -5.90
CA ILE A 369 -25.55 -13.35 -6.50
C ILE A 369 -24.62 -14.18 -5.61
N CYS A 370 -24.53 -13.85 -4.32
CA CYS A 370 -23.69 -14.58 -3.36
C CYS A 370 -24.11 -16.04 -3.24
N SER A 371 -25.42 -16.33 -3.20
CA SER A 371 -25.91 -17.72 -3.15
C SER A 371 -25.58 -18.50 -4.43
N ARG A 372 -25.61 -17.87 -5.62
CA ARG A 372 -25.23 -18.53 -6.88
C ARG A 372 -23.72 -18.78 -6.91
N LEU A 373 -22.91 -17.80 -6.52
CA LEU A 373 -21.46 -17.95 -6.43
C LEU A 373 -21.08 -19.09 -5.49
N ALA A 374 -21.64 -19.12 -4.28
CA ALA A 374 -21.37 -20.14 -3.26
C ALA A 374 -21.76 -21.57 -3.68
N ARG A 375 -22.71 -21.73 -4.61
CA ARG A 375 -23.15 -23.03 -5.13
C ARG A 375 -22.45 -23.44 -6.43
N ARG A 376 -21.63 -22.55 -7.01
CA ARG A 376 -21.02 -22.76 -8.34
C ARG A 376 -20.04 -23.92 -8.35
N ASN A 377 -19.12 -23.98 -7.37
CA ASN A 377 -18.21 -25.10 -7.16
C ASN A 377 -17.63 -25.05 -5.74
N ARG A 378 -16.87 -26.07 -5.33
CA ARG A 378 -16.30 -26.16 -3.96
C ARG A 378 -15.19 -25.16 -3.64
N TYR A 379 -14.67 -24.44 -4.63
CA TYR A 379 -13.56 -23.50 -4.49
C TYR A 379 -14.04 -22.05 -4.44
N THR A 380 -15.32 -21.79 -4.70
CA THR A 380 -15.87 -20.44 -4.59
C THR A 380 -16.17 -20.08 -3.14
N ARG A 381 -15.91 -18.82 -2.77
CA ARG A 381 -16.10 -18.36 -1.39
C ARG A 381 -16.71 -16.96 -1.32
N VAL A 382 -17.53 -16.75 -0.29
CA VAL A 382 -17.97 -15.43 0.15
C VAL A 382 -17.55 -15.27 1.61
N GLU A 383 -16.66 -14.33 1.88
CA GLU A 383 -16.07 -14.14 3.21
C GLU A 383 -16.37 -12.72 3.68
N ILE A 384 -16.92 -12.59 4.89
CA ILE A 384 -17.40 -11.30 5.41
C ILE A 384 -16.83 -11.06 6.80
N LEU A 385 -16.14 -9.95 6.98
CA LEU A 385 -15.61 -9.48 8.26
C LEU A 385 -16.38 -8.26 8.75
N ILE A 386 -16.82 -8.33 10.01
CA ILE A 386 -17.57 -7.27 10.68
C ILE A 386 -17.01 -6.94 12.06
N PHE A 387 -17.27 -5.76 12.60
CA PHE A 387 -16.77 -5.38 13.94
C PHE A 387 -17.80 -5.72 15.02
N ASP A 388 -19.08 -5.43 14.73
CA ASP A 388 -20.19 -5.65 15.64
C ASP A 388 -21.33 -6.44 14.94
N PRO A 389 -21.62 -7.68 15.39
CA PRO A 389 -22.70 -8.49 14.83
C PRO A 389 -24.10 -8.09 15.34
N HIS A 390 -24.21 -7.22 16.36
CA HIS A 390 -25.46 -7.01 17.09
C HIS A 390 -26.60 -6.53 16.19
N ARG A 391 -26.32 -5.56 15.30
CA ARG A 391 -27.34 -5.01 14.38
C ARG A 391 -27.86 -6.06 13.41
N ILE A 392 -26.97 -6.81 12.76
CA ILE A 392 -27.36 -7.81 11.75
C ILE A 392 -28.05 -9.03 12.37
N ILE A 393 -27.75 -9.38 13.62
CA ILE A 393 -28.46 -10.45 14.35
C ILE A 393 -29.84 -9.97 14.78
N LYS A 394 -29.93 -8.77 15.35
CA LYS A 394 -31.18 -8.23 15.91
C LYS A 394 -32.22 -7.99 14.82
N ASN A 395 -31.81 -7.37 13.72
CA ASN A 395 -32.71 -6.97 12.62
C ASN A 395 -32.84 -8.06 11.55
N GLY A 396 -31.95 -9.07 11.56
CA GLY A 396 -31.76 -9.99 10.45
C GLY A 396 -30.99 -9.32 9.31
N HIS A 397 -30.33 -10.09 8.45
CA HIS A 397 -29.61 -9.56 7.28
C HIS A 397 -29.58 -10.64 6.20
N ALA A 398 -29.75 -10.27 4.92
CA ALA A 398 -29.84 -11.22 3.81
C ALA A 398 -28.57 -12.08 3.68
N LEU A 399 -27.38 -11.45 3.78
CA LEU A 399 -26.11 -12.17 3.78
C LEU A 399 -25.93 -13.09 5.00
N LEU A 400 -26.41 -12.70 6.18
CA LEU A 400 -26.41 -13.58 7.36
C LEU A 400 -27.32 -14.80 7.13
N ASN A 401 -28.51 -14.59 6.55
CA ASN A 401 -29.47 -15.65 6.27
C ASN A 401 -28.90 -16.71 5.31
N ILE A 402 -28.18 -16.31 4.26
CA ILE A 402 -27.55 -17.27 3.33
C ILE A 402 -26.29 -17.90 3.92
N SER A 403 -25.53 -17.19 4.77
CA SER A 403 -24.36 -17.77 5.45
C SER A 403 -24.74 -18.96 6.34
N ARG A 404 -25.89 -18.89 7.01
CA ARG A 404 -26.44 -20.00 7.82
C ARG A 404 -26.90 -21.19 6.98
N LYS A 405 -27.33 -20.96 5.74
CA LYS A 405 -27.76 -22.02 4.81
C LYS A 405 -26.59 -22.68 4.06
N LEU A 406 -25.50 -21.96 3.85
CA LEU A 406 -24.32 -22.40 3.09
C LEU A 406 -23.00 -22.14 3.86
N PRO A 407 -22.85 -22.64 5.10
CA PRO A 407 -21.73 -22.28 5.98
C PRO A 407 -20.36 -22.75 5.50
N SER A 408 -20.31 -23.71 4.57
CA SER A 408 -19.07 -24.20 3.96
C SER A 408 -18.50 -23.27 2.89
N SER A 409 -19.33 -22.37 2.35
CA SER A 409 -18.97 -21.50 1.20
C SER A 409 -19.18 -20.02 1.50
N ILE A 410 -20.00 -19.69 2.52
CA ILE A 410 -20.26 -18.32 2.95
C ILE A 410 -19.96 -18.22 4.44
N GLY A 411 -18.93 -17.45 4.80
CA GLY A 411 -18.54 -17.23 6.19
C GLY A 411 -18.74 -15.78 6.62
N ILE A 412 -19.11 -15.60 7.89
CA ILE A 412 -19.10 -14.29 8.57
C ILE A 412 -18.28 -14.44 9.85
N LYS A 413 -17.32 -13.56 10.07
CA LYS A 413 -16.46 -13.51 11.25
C LYS A 413 -16.42 -12.10 11.84
N ILE A 414 -16.13 -12.02 13.12
CA ILE A 414 -15.89 -10.75 13.80
C ILE A 414 -14.40 -10.43 13.75
N VAL A 415 -14.04 -9.22 13.34
CA VAL A 415 -12.66 -8.74 13.35
C VAL A 415 -12.19 -8.66 14.79
N ASP A 416 -10.99 -9.21 15.04
CA ASP A 416 -10.30 -9.10 16.31
C ASP A 416 -10.22 -7.62 16.73
N PRO A 417 -10.63 -7.25 17.97
CA PRO A 417 -10.54 -5.88 18.47
C PRO A 417 -9.20 -5.19 18.21
N ASP A 418 -8.08 -5.90 18.32
CA ASP A 418 -6.74 -5.32 18.15
C ASP A 418 -6.45 -4.93 16.69
N MET A 419 -7.20 -5.51 15.74
CA MET A 419 -7.12 -5.27 14.30
C MET A 419 -8.16 -4.23 13.81
N ARG A 420 -9.03 -3.71 14.67
CA ARG A 420 -10.10 -2.75 14.30
C ARG A 420 -9.61 -1.31 14.09
N GLN A 421 -8.29 -1.09 13.99
CA GLN A 421 -7.67 0.24 13.97
C GLN A 421 -7.97 1.07 12.71
N LEU A 422 -8.75 0.54 11.76
CA LEU A 422 -8.99 1.15 10.46
C LEU A 422 -10.50 1.32 10.22
N ASN A 423 -10.96 2.57 10.11
CA ASN A 423 -12.36 2.96 9.85
C ASN A 423 -12.77 2.86 8.37
N HIS A 424 -12.04 2.11 7.55
CA HIS A 424 -12.40 1.92 6.14
C HIS A 424 -13.34 0.71 5.94
N GLU A 425 -14.03 0.70 4.82
CA GLU A 425 -14.89 -0.40 4.36
C GLU A 425 -14.48 -0.74 2.94
N PHE A 426 -14.34 -2.02 2.62
CA PHE A 426 -13.98 -2.42 1.26
C PHE A 426 -14.55 -3.76 0.85
N MET A 427 -14.68 -3.94 -0.44
CA MET A 427 -15.10 -5.17 -1.08
C MET A 427 -14.12 -5.55 -2.18
N ILE A 428 -13.70 -6.81 -2.20
CA ILE A 428 -12.83 -7.38 -3.22
C ILE A 428 -13.59 -8.46 -3.96
N VAL A 429 -13.52 -8.46 -5.29
CA VAL A 429 -14.12 -9.47 -6.16
C VAL A 429 -13.05 -10.13 -7.00
N ASP A 430 -12.95 -11.45 -6.92
CA ASP A 430 -11.98 -12.30 -7.63
C ASP A 430 -10.50 -11.87 -7.45
N GLY A 431 -10.19 -11.10 -6.40
CA GLY A 431 -8.83 -10.65 -6.06
C GLY A 431 -8.34 -9.42 -6.84
N HIS A 432 -9.16 -8.83 -7.72
CA HIS A 432 -8.75 -7.71 -8.57
C HIS A 432 -9.84 -6.67 -8.82
N GLY A 433 -11.12 -6.98 -8.60
CA GLY A 433 -12.15 -5.95 -8.49
C GLY A 433 -12.10 -5.37 -7.09
N VAL A 434 -12.01 -4.05 -6.95
CA VAL A 434 -11.89 -3.37 -5.67
C VAL A 434 -12.95 -2.28 -5.56
N ILE A 435 -13.66 -2.26 -4.44
CA ILE A 435 -14.45 -1.11 -4.00
C ILE A 435 -13.91 -0.73 -2.64
N TYR A 436 -13.51 0.52 -2.48
CA TYR A 436 -12.88 1.02 -1.26
C TYR A 436 -13.58 2.27 -0.78
N ARG A 437 -13.94 2.30 0.49
CA ARG A 437 -14.58 3.41 1.16
C ARG A 437 -13.70 3.80 2.33
N GLN A 438 -13.16 5.02 2.28
CA GLN A 438 -12.08 5.44 3.19
C GLN A 438 -12.56 5.61 4.63
N ASP A 439 -13.85 5.89 4.78
CA ASP A 439 -14.60 6.00 6.03
C ASP A 439 -16.01 5.43 5.81
N TYR A 440 -16.39 4.39 6.55
CA TYR A 440 -17.70 3.75 6.45
C TYR A 440 -18.87 4.62 6.98
N GLU A 441 -18.59 5.81 7.52
CA GLU A 441 -19.59 6.80 7.93
C GLU A 441 -19.85 7.88 6.87
N SER A 442 -18.96 8.03 5.87
CA SER A 442 -19.09 9.00 4.77
C SER A 442 -19.34 8.30 3.43
N TRP A 443 -19.98 8.96 2.47
CA TRP A 443 -20.20 8.38 1.13
C TRP A 443 -19.05 8.69 0.17
N GLU A 444 -17.80 8.54 0.62
CA GLU A 444 -16.62 8.84 -0.19
C GLU A 444 -15.75 7.59 -0.39
N GLY A 445 -15.51 7.25 -1.66
CA GLY A 445 -14.75 6.06 -1.99
C GLY A 445 -14.43 5.95 -3.47
N THR A 446 -13.87 4.80 -3.82
CA THR A 446 -13.43 4.47 -5.16
C THR A 446 -13.87 3.05 -5.53
N GLY A 447 -13.97 2.79 -6.83
CA GLY A 447 -14.10 1.45 -7.36
C GLY A 447 -13.25 1.25 -8.60
N CYS A 448 -12.68 0.07 -8.76
CA CYS A 448 -11.94 -0.33 -9.95
C CYS A 448 -12.27 -1.78 -10.28
N PHE A 449 -12.60 -2.06 -11.53
CA PHE A 449 -12.95 -3.41 -11.97
C PHE A 449 -11.71 -4.28 -12.26
N PHE A 450 -10.52 -3.67 -12.32
CA PHE A 450 -9.26 -4.37 -12.48
C PHE A 450 -8.07 -3.61 -11.88
N ASP A 451 -7.87 -3.80 -10.57
CA ASP A 451 -6.73 -3.34 -9.79
C ASP A 451 -6.13 -4.50 -8.99
N ILE A 452 -5.15 -5.17 -9.59
CA ILE A 452 -4.46 -6.30 -8.96
C ILE A 452 -3.63 -5.83 -7.76
N THR A 453 -3.01 -4.65 -7.85
CA THR A 453 -2.12 -4.15 -6.80
C THR A 453 -2.91 -3.87 -5.53
N GLU A 454 -4.00 -3.12 -5.66
CA GLU A 454 -4.86 -2.79 -4.53
C GLU A 454 -5.67 -4.00 -4.06
N GLY A 455 -6.13 -4.85 -4.98
CA GLY A 455 -6.78 -6.12 -4.66
C GLY A 455 -5.88 -7.02 -3.81
N ASN A 456 -4.59 -7.12 -4.14
CA ASN A 456 -3.61 -7.87 -3.35
C ASN A 456 -3.33 -7.20 -2.00
N ARG A 457 -3.20 -5.86 -1.95
CA ARG A 457 -2.94 -5.12 -0.72
C ARG A 457 -4.07 -5.32 0.29
N LEU A 458 -5.30 -5.04 -0.12
CA LEU A 458 -6.50 -5.22 0.69
C LEU A 458 -6.79 -6.70 0.98
N GLY A 459 -6.49 -7.60 0.03
CA GLY A 459 -6.66 -9.04 0.20
C GLY A 459 -5.74 -9.62 1.27
N ARG A 460 -4.49 -9.15 1.38
CA ARG A 460 -3.59 -9.51 2.49
C ARG A 460 -4.14 -9.05 3.83
N GLN A 461 -4.61 -7.80 3.89
CA GLN A 461 -5.22 -7.24 5.09
C GLN A 461 -6.46 -8.05 5.51
N PHE A 462 -7.33 -8.35 4.55
CA PHE A 462 -8.52 -9.18 4.76
C PHE A 462 -8.15 -10.57 5.28
N THR A 463 -7.18 -11.22 4.66
CA THR A 463 -6.74 -12.58 5.02
C THR A 463 -6.20 -12.62 6.45
N ALA A 464 -5.34 -11.66 6.82
CA ALA A 464 -4.81 -11.56 8.17
C ALA A 464 -5.94 -11.39 9.21
N ALA A 465 -6.91 -10.49 8.95
CA ALA A 465 -8.06 -10.30 9.82
C ALA A 465 -9.03 -11.49 9.81
N TRP A 466 -9.08 -12.26 8.71
CA TRP A 466 -9.92 -13.45 8.58
C TRP A 466 -9.38 -14.62 9.41
N GLU A 467 -8.05 -14.79 9.44
CA GLU A 467 -7.38 -15.86 10.19
C GLU A 467 -7.50 -15.64 11.69
N SER A 468 -7.29 -14.42 12.18
CA SER A 468 -7.51 -14.04 13.59
C SER A 468 -8.98 -13.82 13.96
N GLY A 469 -9.86 -13.71 12.96
CA GLY A 469 -11.27 -13.37 13.16
C GLY A 469 -12.02 -14.33 14.09
N LEU A 470 -12.73 -13.74 15.05
CA LEU A 470 -13.50 -14.44 16.07
C LEU A 470 -14.80 -15.01 15.51
N LEU A 471 -15.14 -16.22 15.94
CA LEU A 471 -16.42 -16.86 15.64
C LEU A 471 -17.43 -16.49 16.73
N ASP A 472 -18.55 -15.88 16.36
CA ASP A 472 -19.69 -15.69 17.26
C ASP A 472 -20.72 -16.82 17.07
N PRO A 473 -21.04 -17.59 18.12
CA PRO A 473 -22.06 -18.63 18.07
C PRO A 473 -23.42 -18.16 17.55
N ASN A 474 -23.81 -16.91 17.84
CA ASN A 474 -25.09 -16.32 17.43
C ASN A 474 -25.15 -16.05 15.91
N LEU A 475 -24.01 -15.92 15.24
CA LEU A 475 -23.97 -15.86 13.77
C LEU A 475 -24.37 -17.20 13.15
N ARG A 476 -24.15 -18.33 13.86
CA ARG A 476 -24.46 -19.69 13.37
C ARG A 476 -25.82 -20.23 13.80
N GLN A 477 -26.48 -19.62 14.79
CA GLN A 477 -27.79 -20.08 15.25
C GLN A 477 -28.90 -19.84 14.22
N LEU A 478 -29.60 -20.90 13.82
CA LEU A 478 -30.88 -20.79 13.12
C LEU A 478 -31.93 -20.37 14.16
N ARG A 479 -32.57 -19.21 14.00
CA ARG A 479 -33.82 -18.94 14.73
C ARG A 479 -34.85 -19.94 14.23
N ILE A 480 -35.25 -20.87 15.11
CA ILE A 480 -36.32 -21.84 14.90
C ILE A 480 -37.65 -21.09 14.87
#